data_AF-A0A8J8DFS1-F1
#
_entry.id   AF-A0A8J8DFS1-F1
#
_cell.length_a   1.000
_cell.length_b   1.000
_cell.length_c   1.000
_cell.angle_alpha   90.00
_cell.angle_beta   90.00
_cell.angle_gamma   90.00
#
_symmetry.space_group_name_H-M   'P 1'
#
loop_
_entity.id
_entity.type
_entity.pdbx_description
1 polymer ?
#
loop_
_entity_poly.entity_id
_entity_poly.type
_entity_poly.pdbx_seq_one_letter_code
_entity_poly.pdbx_strand_id
1 'polypeptide(L)'
;MEAYETRFLTRLITAFLILFVSVIILILLALVGGGASQEAFMGISLYLIFALIVMGLTLFCLKKMGEGPRKVASFARNCTPKGNRLTFPTELEFEYGRITLLSHPEKRRPARNFQVLKREKSSSIEFLPEEFKLSAIVGRGFASFPAVRVLGESYGGTVILFMTSRGRVSGKKLLTTALADGHIDVEIEGVEES
;
A
#
# COMPACT_ATOMS: atom_id res chain seq x y z
N MET A 1 6.68 0.51 -9.63
CA MET A 1 7.74 1.30 -8.95
C MET A 1 7.63 1.40 -7.42
N GLU A 2 6.46 1.64 -6.82
CA GLU A 2 6.32 1.95 -5.37
C GLU A 2 6.85 0.85 -4.41
N ALA A 3 6.68 -0.44 -4.73
CA ALA A 3 7.21 -1.52 -3.90
C ALA A 3 8.75 -1.62 -3.94
N TYR A 4 9.37 -1.16 -5.02
CA TYR A 4 10.83 -1.12 -5.16
C TYR A 4 11.40 0.11 -4.47
N GLU A 5 10.81 1.29 -4.69
CA GLU A 5 11.21 2.54 -4.02
C GLU A 5 11.05 2.46 -2.50
N THR A 6 9.95 1.88 -2.01
CA THR A 6 9.75 1.68 -0.56
C THR A 6 10.74 0.68 0.02
N ARG A 7 11.06 -0.41 -0.69
CA ARG A 7 12.10 -1.37 -0.26
C ARG A 7 13.49 -0.74 -0.29
N PHE A 8 13.81 0.02 -1.32
CA PHE A 8 15.08 0.74 -1.46
C PHE A 8 15.24 1.79 -0.36
N LEU A 9 14.22 2.63 -0.15
CA LEU A 9 14.19 3.64 0.90
C LEU A 9 14.27 2.99 2.29
N THR A 10 13.56 1.89 2.52
CA THR A 10 13.64 1.14 3.79
C THR A 10 15.05 0.60 4.03
N ARG A 11 15.69 0.02 3.00
CA ARG A 11 17.08 -0.46 3.09
C ARG A 11 18.08 0.68 3.32
N LEU A 12 17.92 1.80 2.63
CA LEU A 12 18.74 3.00 2.78
C LEU A 12 18.62 3.56 4.21
N ILE A 13 17.40 3.72 4.72
CA ILE A 13 17.14 4.19 6.08
C ILE A 13 17.72 3.22 7.10
N THR A 14 17.58 1.91 6.87
CA THR A 14 18.15 0.89 7.77
C THR A 14 19.69 0.96 7.79
N ALA A 15 20.33 1.09 6.62
CA ALA A 15 21.77 1.25 6.52
C ALA A 15 22.26 2.53 7.21
N PHE A 16 21.54 3.65 7.03
CA PHE A 16 21.83 4.90 7.73
C PHE A 16 21.69 4.74 9.25
N LEU A 17 20.68 4.03 9.71
CA LEU A 17 20.44 3.78 11.13
C LEU A 17 21.56 2.91 11.75
N ILE A 18 22.04 1.89 11.02
CA ILE A 18 23.20 1.08 11.45
C ILE A 18 24.46 1.93 11.52
N LEU A 19 24.74 2.75 10.50
CA LEU A 19 25.90 3.64 10.48
C LEU A 19 25.85 4.63 11.65
N PHE A 20 24.68 5.22 11.89
CA PHE A 20 24.46 6.17 12.97
C PHE A 20 24.66 5.54 14.36
N VAL A 21 24.12 4.33 14.59
CA VAL A 21 24.37 3.57 15.83
C VAL A 21 25.87 3.26 15.98
N SER A 22 26.55 2.87 14.90
CA SER A 22 27.99 2.59 14.94
C SER A 22 28.81 3.83 15.34
N VAL A 23 28.47 5.01 14.84
CA VAL A 23 29.10 6.28 15.24
C VAL A 23 28.86 6.57 16.72
N ILE A 24 27.63 6.37 17.21
CA ILE A 24 27.32 6.55 18.64
C ILE A 24 28.15 5.62 19.52
N ILE A 25 28.28 4.35 19.14
CA ILE A 25 29.10 3.36 19.87
C ILE A 25 30.57 3.80 19.90
N LEU A 26 31.11 4.28 18.77
CA LEU A 26 32.49 4.79 18.72
C LEU A 26 32.69 6.01 19.62
N ILE A 27 31.74 6.94 19.64
CA ILE A 27 31.77 8.11 20.54
C ILE A 27 31.75 7.67 22.00
N LEU A 28 30.88 6.72 22.37
CA LEU A 28 30.81 6.17 23.72
C LEU A 28 32.12 5.50 24.14
N LEU A 29 32.73 4.68 23.26
CA LEU A 29 34.02 4.04 23.52
C LEU A 29 35.14 5.08 23.71
N ALA A 30 35.17 6.11 22.88
CA ALA A 30 36.13 7.20 23.00
C ALA A 30 35.95 8.00 24.31
N LEU A 31 34.72 8.19 24.77
CA LEU A 31 34.42 8.87 26.03
C LEU A 31 34.87 8.08 27.24
N VAL A 32 34.66 6.76 27.23
CA VAL A 32 35.07 5.87 28.34
C VAL A 32 36.60 5.77 28.44
N GLY A 33 37.31 5.80 27.31
CA GLY A 33 38.77 5.73 27.30
C GLY A 33 39.51 7.06 27.53
N GLY A 34 38.84 8.20 27.30
CA GLY A 34 39.51 9.51 27.17
C GLY A 34 39.47 10.45 28.38
N GLY A 35 38.75 10.13 29.46
CA GLY A 35 38.64 11.02 30.63
C GLY A 35 38.01 12.37 30.28
N ALA A 36 36.88 12.36 29.59
CA ALA A 36 36.23 13.57 29.06
C ALA A 36 35.77 14.55 30.15
N SER A 37 35.85 15.86 29.86
CA SER A 37 35.34 16.90 30.75
C SER A 37 33.81 16.80 30.93
N GLN A 38 33.31 17.22 32.09
CA GLN A 38 31.90 17.11 32.47
C GLN A 38 30.94 17.81 31.47
N GLU A 39 31.38 18.90 30.86
CA GLU A 39 30.62 19.66 29.85
C GLU A 39 30.49 18.89 28.52
N ALA A 40 31.57 18.25 28.08
CA ALA A 40 31.55 17.39 26.89
C ALA A 40 30.67 16.16 27.12
N PHE A 41 30.70 15.59 28.33
CA PHE A 41 29.85 14.46 28.71
C PHE A 41 28.35 14.83 28.67
N MET A 42 27.97 16.01 29.17
CA MET A 42 26.57 16.49 29.10
C MET A 42 26.11 16.75 27.66
N GLY A 43 26.92 17.43 26.83
CA GLY A 43 26.57 17.70 25.44
C GLY A 43 26.36 16.42 24.63
N ILE A 44 27.24 15.42 24.84
CA ILE A 44 27.16 14.12 24.16
C ILE A 44 25.95 13.32 24.66
N SER A 45 25.65 13.36 25.96
CA SER A 45 24.47 12.70 26.53
C SER A 45 23.17 13.25 25.95
N LEU A 46 23.05 14.58 25.80
CA LEU A 46 21.87 15.21 25.19
C LEU A 46 21.72 14.82 23.72
N TYR A 47 22.82 14.81 22.97
CA TYR A 47 22.84 14.34 21.58
C TYR A 47 22.38 12.89 21.46
N LEU A 48 22.81 12.04 22.40
CA LEU A 48 22.46 10.62 22.44
C LEU A 48 20.97 10.40 22.74
N ILE A 49 20.38 11.20 23.63
CA ILE A 49 18.93 11.18 23.90
C ILE A 49 18.15 11.59 22.64
N PHE A 50 18.56 12.68 21.99
CA PHE A 50 17.91 13.15 20.75
C PHE A 50 18.01 12.11 19.63
N ALA A 51 19.18 11.51 19.47
CA ALA A 51 19.44 10.42 18.54
C ALA A 51 18.49 9.23 18.75
N LEU A 52 18.28 8.80 20.01
CA LEU A 52 17.37 7.72 20.35
C LEU A 52 15.91 8.05 20.01
N ILE A 53 15.47 9.29 20.24
CA ILE A 53 14.12 9.75 19.90
C ILE A 53 13.89 9.68 18.39
N VAL A 54 14.81 10.24 17.59
CA VAL A 54 14.74 10.22 16.12
C VAL A 54 14.75 8.79 15.59
N MET A 55 15.56 7.91 16.18
CA MET A 55 15.62 6.49 15.83
C MET A 55 14.28 5.79 16.11
N GLY A 56 13.68 6.03 17.29
CA GLY A 56 12.37 5.48 17.65
C GLY A 56 11.27 5.92 16.69
N LEU A 57 11.23 7.20 16.33
CA LEU A 57 10.31 7.75 15.33
C LEU A 57 10.49 7.11 13.95
N THR A 58 11.74 6.96 13.52
CA THR A 58 12.06 6.38 12.21
C THR A 58 11.63 4.92 12.14
N LEU A 59 11.92 4.12 13.17
CA LEU A 59 11.49 2.73 13.28
C LEU A 59 9.96 2.60 13.32
N PHE A 60 9.28 3.50 14.04
CA PHE A 60 7.82 3.54 14.08
C PHE A 60 7.22 3.81 12.69
N CYS A 61 7.74 4.80 11.97
CA CYS A 61 7.32 5.11 10.60
C CYS A 61 7.54 3.93 9.64
N LEU A 62 8.71 3.29 9.71
CA LEU A 62 9.04 2.10 8.93
C LEU A 62 8.09 0.95 9.21
N LYS A 63 7.79 0.69 10.49
CA LYS A 63 6.85 -0.36 10.90
C LYS A 63 5.46 -0.09 10.30
N LYS A 64 4.97 1.14 10.45
CA LYS A 64 3.65 1.56 9.93
C LYS A 64 3.55 1.46 8.41
N MET A 65 4.63 1.75 7.67
CA MET A 65 4.67 1.58 6.21
C MET A 65 4.52 0.13 5.77
N GLY A 66 5.00 -0.84 6.55
CA GLY A 66 4.92 -2.27 6.23
C GLY A 66 3.58 -2.93 6.58
N GLU A 67 2.75 -2.29 7.41
CA GLU A 67 1.51 -2.89 7.92
C GLU A 67 0.45 -3.08 6.83
N GLY A 68 0.29 -2.12 5.91
CA GLY A 68 -0.71 -2.20 4.84
C GLY A 68 -0.53 -3.45 3.94
N PRO A 69 0.64 -3.62 3.29
CA PRO A 69 0.90 -4.79 2.45
C PRO A 69 0.81 -6.11 3.22
N ARG A 70 1.23 -6.14 4.49
CA ARG A 70 1.12 -7.33 5.34
C ARG A 70 -0.33 -7.69 5.66
N LYS A 71 -1.18 -6.70 5.95
CA LYS A 71 -2.62 -6.92 6.17
C LYS A 71 -3.31 -7.46 4.93
N VAL A 72 -3.02 -6.90 3.74
CA VAL A 72 -3.57 -7.39 2.47
C VAL A 72 -3.08 -8.80 2.14
N ALA A 73 -1.78 -9.08 2.35
CA ALA A 73 -1.23 -10.42 2.12
C ALA A 73 -1.79 -11.46 3.10
N SER A 74 -1.97 -11.09 4.37
CA SER A 74 -2.61 -11.93 5.39
C SER A 74 -4.08 -12.21 5.03
N PHE A 75 -4.80 -11.16 4.59
CA PHE A 75 -6.16 -11.27 4.10
C PHE A 75 -6.27 -12.27 2.95
N ALA A 76 -5.41 -12.15 1.93
CA ALA A 76 -5.41 -13.04 0.78
C ALA A 76 -5.04 -14.50 1.13
N ARG A 77 -4.20 -14.72 2.14
CA ARG A 77 -3.85 -16.07 2.60
C ARG A 77 -4.95 -16.75 3.39
N ASN A 78 -5.73 -15.98 4.14
CA ASN A 78 -6.77 -16.50 5.03
C ASN A 78 -8.16 -16.53 4.39
N CYS A 79 -8.30 -16.04 3.14
CA CYS A 79 -9.54 -16.15 2.39
C CYS A 79 -9.55 -17.42 1.53
N THR A 80 -10.65 -18.17 1.58
CA THR A 80 -10.83 -19.36 0.75
C THR A 80 -11.90 -19.06 -0.31
N PRO A 81 -11.56 -19.08 -1.61
CA PRO A 81 -12.55 -18.94 -2.67
C PRO A 81 -13.41 -20.21 -2.74
N LYS A 82 -14.74 -20.06 -2.70
CA LYS A 82 -15.70 -21.16 -2.78
C LYS A 82 -16.83 -20.82 -3.76
N GLY A 83 -16.64 -21.15 -5.04
CA GLY A 83 -17.58 -20.76 -6.09
C GLY A 83 -17.66 -19.23 -6.22
N ASN A 84 -18.87 -18.66 -6.14
CA ASN A 84 -19.10 -17.21 -6.26
C ASN A 84 -18.97 -16.43 -4.93
N ARG A 85 -18.18 -16.92 -3.98
CA ARG A 85 -17.96 -16.24 -2.70
C ARG A 85 -16.54 -16.41 -2.19
N LEU A 86 -16.07 -15.40 -1.46
CA LEU A 86 -14.88 -15.47 -0.62
C LEU A 86 -15.31 -15.75 0.81
N THR A 87 -14.76 -16.80 1.40
CA THR A 87 -15.10 -17.23 2.77
C THR A 87 -13.94 -16.96 3.72
N PHE A 88 -14.27 -16.61 4.96
CA PHE A 88 -13.34 -16.24 6.01
C PHE A 88 -13.53 -17.14 7.23
N PRO A 89 -12.44 -17.42 7.97
CA PRO A 89 -12.51 -18.22 9.20
C PRO A 89 -13.24 -17.51 10.35
N THR A 90 -13.44 -16.20 10.26
CA THR A 90 -14.07 -15.37 11.29
C THR A 90 -15.03 -14.39 10.62
N GLU A 91 -16.10 -14.02 11.33
CA GLU A 91 -17.00 -12.95 10.88
C GLU A 91 -16.27 -11.61 10.83
N LEU A 92 -16.49 -10.88 9.75
CA LEU A 92 -15.91 -9.58 9.50
C LEU A 92 -17.01 -8.60 9.11
N GLU A 93 -16.76 -7.33 9.39
CA GLU A 93 -17.61 -6.23 8.93
C GLU A 93 -17.09 -5.69 7.61
N PHE A 94 -18.02 -5.54 6.66
CA PHE A 94 -17.77 -5.17 5.29
C PHE A 94 -18.64 -3.99 4.87
N GLU A 95 -18.12 -3.18 3.97
CA GLU A 95 -18.89 -2.23 3.20
C GLU A 95 -18.86 -2.63 1.73
N TYR A 96 -20.02 -2.98 1.21
CA TYR A 96 -20.24 -3.13 -0.22
C TYR A 96 -20.39 -1.75 -0.83
N GLY A 97 -19.77 -1.56 -1.97
CA GLY A 97 -19.75 -0.27 -2.62
C GLY A 97 -19.17 -0.31 -4.01
N ARG A 98 -18.88 0.88 -4.52
CA ARG A 98 -18.28 1.07 -5.82
C ARG A 98 -17.05 1.95 -5.68
N ILE A 99 -15.91 1.47 -6.14
CA ILE A 99 -14.72 2.30 -6.25
C ILE A 99 -14.71 2.97 -7.63
N THR A 100 -14.32 4.23 -7.65
CA THR A 100 -14.00 4.96 -8.88
C THR A 100 -12.57 5.47 -8.79
N LEU A 101 -11.83 5.27 -9.86
CA LEU A 101 -10.44 5.68 -10.03
C LEU A 101 -10.40 6.64 -11.21
N LEU A 102 -9.97 7.87 -10.96
CA LEU A 102 -9.81 8.92 -11.96
C LEU A 102 -8.34 9.30 -12.07
N SER A 103 -7.69 8.90 -13.17
CA SER A 103 -6.33 9.29 -13.49
C SER A 103 -6.34 10.55 -14.37
N HIS A 104 -5.60 11.57 -13.93
CA HIS A 104 -5.37 12.81 -14.67
C HIS A 104 -3.86 12.98 -14.88
N PRO A 105 -3.42 13.54 -16.01
CA PRO A 105 -2.00 13.61 -16.34
C PRO A 105 -1.23 14.54 -15.39
N GLU A 106 -1.90 15.55 -14.86
CA GLU A 106 -1.35 16.52 -13.89
C GLU A 106 -1.24 15.95 -12.47
N LYS A 107 -1.91 14.83 -12.18
CA LYS A 107 -1.93 14.25 -10.83
C LYS A 107 -1.07 12.99 -10.79
N ARG A 108 -0.02 13.05 -9.96
CA ARG A 108 0.84 11.90 -9.66
C ARG A 108 0.09 10.71 -9.05
N ARG A 109 -1.14 10.92 -8.53
CA ARG A 109 -1.98 9.85 -7.97
C ARG A 109 -3.41 9.94 -8.50
N PRO A 110 -4.01 8.79 -8.91
CA PRO A 110 -5.41 8.77 -9.31
C PRO A 110 -6.30 9.13 -8.13
N ALA A 111 -7.29 9.98 -8.36
CA ALA A 111 -8.31 10.27 -7.38
C ALA A 111 -9.14 9.00 -7.15
N ARG A 112 -9.27 8.59 -5.89
CA ARG A 112 -10.00 7.39 -5.48
C ARG A 112 -11.22 7.81 -4.68
N ASN A 113 -12.41 7.38 -5.11
CA ASN A 113 -13.62 7.57 -4.34
C ASN A 113 -14.33 6.22 -4.15
N PHE A 114 -14.66 5.89 -2.91
CA PHE A 114 -15.39 4.68 -2.57
C PHE A 114 -16.79 5.07 -2.11
N GLN A 115 -17.79 4.77 -2.94
CA GLN A 115 -19.19 5.01 -2.61
C GLN A 115 -19.75 3.79 -1.89
N VAL A 116 -20.14 3.96 -0.62
CA VAL A 116 -20.75 2.89 0.18
C VAL A 116 -22.21 2.71 -0.24
N LEU A 117 -22.60 1.46 -0.51
CA LEU A 117 -23.97 1.08 -0.84
C LEU A 117 -24.65 0.38 0.33
N LYS A 118 -23.95 -0.57 0.95
CA LYS A 118 -24.47 -1.39 2.05
C LYS A 118 -23.36 -1.73 3.03
N ARG A 119 -23.71 -1.84 4.31
CA ARG A 119 -22.85 -2.47 5.32
C ARG A 119 -23.40 -3.83 5.70
N GLU A 120 -22.50 -4.78 5.92
CA GLU A 120 -22.88 -6.14 6.29
C GLU A 120 -21.80 -6.76 7.17
N LYS A 121 -22.24 -7.57 8.12
CA LYS A 121 -21.36 -8.41 8.93
C LYS A 121 -21.59 -9.85 8.54
N SER A 122 -20.54 -10.51 8.05
CA SER A 122 -20.64 -11.88 7.55
C SER A 122 -19.29 -12.58 7.61
N SER A 123 -19.28 -13.91 7.55
CA SER A 123 -18.08 -14.72 7.34
C SER A 123 -17.81 -14.99 5.85
N SER A 124 -18.64 -14.43 4.96
CA SER A 124 -18.44 -14.55 3.52
C SER A 124 -18.80 -13.29 2.76
N ILE A 125 -18.06 -13.04 1.68
CA ILE A 125 -18.34 -11.98 0.72
C ILE A 125 -18.82 -12.64 -0.58
N GLU A 126 -20.00 -12.26 -1.04
CA GLU A 126 -20.53 -12.70 -2.32
C GLU A 126 -20.08 -11.75 -3.44
N PHE A 127 -19.67 -12.30 -4.57
CA PHE A 127 -19.32 -11.48 -5.73
C PHE A 127 -20.58 -10.86 -6.32
N LEU A 128 -20.65 -9.53 -6.31
CA LEU A 128 -21.76 -8.78 -6.89
C LEU A 128 -21.76 -8.94 -8.42
N PRO A 129 -22.88 -9.30 -9.06
CA PRO A 129 -23.00 -9.44 -10.51
C PRO A 129 -23.15 -8.07 -11.22
N GLU A 130 -22.44 -7.05 -10.73
CA GLU A 130 -22.46 -5.70 -11.27
C GLU A 130 -21.40 -5.51 -12.36
N GLU A 131 -21.70 -4.69 -13.36
CA GLU A 131 -20.74 -4.37 -14.43
C GLU A 131 -19.53 -3.60 -13.88
N PHE A 132 -18.33 -3.90 -14.35
CA PHE A 132 -17.17 -3.01 -14.20
C PHE A 132 -16.98 -2.16 -15.46
N LYS A 133 -16.39 -0.97 -15.30
CA LYS A 133 -16.12 -0.06 -16.42
C LYS A 133 -14.66 0.36 -16.41
N LEU A 134 -13.98 0.19 -17.53
CA LEU A 134 -12.64 0.70 -17.79
C LEU A 134 -12.68 1.57 -19.03
N SER A 135 -12.22 2.81 -18.90
CA SER A 135 -12.09 3.72 -20.03
C SER A 135 -10.75 4.43 -19.97
N ALA A 136 -9.99 4.34 -21.06
CA ALA A 136 -8.71 5.02 -21.19
C ALA A 136 -8.74 5.91 -22.44
N ILE A 137 -8.49 7.20 -22.23
CA ILE A 137 -8.27 8.21 -23.26
C ILE A 137 -6.83 8.73 -23.05
N VAL A 138 -6.14 9.15 -24.11
CA VAL A 138 -4.75 9.65 -24.02
C VAL A 138 -4.63 10.65 -22.86
N GLY A 139 -3.79 10.31 -21.86
CA GLY A 139 -3.55 11.11 -20.66
C GLY A 139 -4.63 11.07 -19.56
N ARG A 140 -5.81 10.47 -19.78
CA ARG A 140 -6.88 10.36 -18.76
C ARG A 140 -7.44 8.94 -18.67
N GLY A 141 -7.48 8.40 -17.46
CA GLY A 141 -8.03 7.07 -17.18
C GLY A 141 -9.23 7.15 -16.25
N PHE A 142 -10.25 6.35 -16.51
CA PHE A 142 -11.37 6.12 -15.62
C PHE A 142 -11.55 4.62 -15.39
N ALA A 143 -11.66 4.22 -14.13
CA ALA A 143 -12.04 2.88 -13.77
C ALA A 143 -13.14 2.90 -12.72
N SER A 144 -14.14 2.04 -12.86
CA SER A 144 -15.20 1.87 -11.90
C SER A 144 -15.46 0.39 -11.66
N PHE A 145 -15.26 -0.05 -10.42
CA PHE A 145 -15.42 -1.45 -10.05
C PHE A 145 -16.41 -1.56 -8.88
N PRO A 146 -17.29 -2.58 -8.90
CA PRO A 146 -17.89 -3.09 -7.68
C PRO A 146 -16.77 -3.50 -6.73
N ALA A 147 -16.90 -3.14 -5.46
CA ALA A 147 -15.83 -3.33 -4.49
C ALA A 147 -16.36 -3.56 -3.09
N VAL A 148 -15.58 -4.29 -2.28
CA VAL A 148 -15.86 -4.51 -0.87
C VAL A 148 -14.70 -4.00 -0.03
N ARG A 149 -14.99 -3.13 0.94
CA ARG A 149 -14.03 -2.62 1.91
C ARG A 149 -14.21 -3.36 3.23
N VAL A 150 -13.12 -3.92 3.75
CA VAL A 150 -13.09 -4.60 5.05
C VAL A 150 -12.83 -3.59 6.16
N LEU A 151 -13.70 -3.57 7.17
CA LEU A 151 -13.62 -2.66 8.30
C LEU A 151 -12.93 -3.27 9.54
N GLY A 152 -13.04 -4.59 9.74
CA GLY A 152 -12.54 -5.26 10.94
C GLY A 152 -11.03 -5.09 11.15
N GLU A 153 -10.59 -4.88 12.40
CA GLU A 153 -9.22 -4.47 12.78
C GLU A 153 -8.11 -5.33 12.16
N SER A 154 -8.32 -6.65 12.11
CA SER A 154 -7.36 -7.64 11.59
C SER A 154 -7.00 -7.40 10.11
N TYR A 155 -7.93 -6.86 9.32
CA TYR A 155 -7.77 -6.65 7.87
C TYR A 155 -8.21 -5.25 7.42
N GLY A 156 -8.39 -4.33 8.37
CA GLY A 156 -8.99 -3.03 8.16
C GLY A 156 -8.26 -2.22 7.10
N GLY A 157 -9.02 -1.61 6.19
CA GLY A 157 -8.50 -0.83 5.07
C GLY A 157 -8.21 -1.64 3.81
N THR A 158 -8.42 -2.95 3.82
CA THR A 158 -8.35 -3.78 2.61
C THR A 158 -9.57 -3.54 1.73
N VAL A 159 -9.36 -3.34 0.42
CA VAL A 159 -10.41 -3.18 -0.57
C VAL A 159 -10.25 -4.26 -1.64
N ILE A 160 -11.32 -5.01 -1.86
CA ILE A 160 -11.41 -6.05 -2.89
C ILE A 160 -12.14 -5.45 -4.09
N LEU A 161 -11.58 -5.59 -5.27
CA LEU A 161 -12.20 -5.16 -6.52
C LEU A 161 -12.75 -6.35 -7.27
N PHE A 162 -13.94 -6.22 -7.82
CA PHE A 162 -14.58 -7.28 -8.59
C PHE A 162 -14.54 -6.96 -10.08
N MET A 163 -13.84 -7.80 -10.84
CA MET A 163 -13.87 -7.81 -12.30
C MET A 163 -14.84 -8.92 -12.73
N THR A 164 -16.08 -8.53 -12.99
CA THR A 164 -17.16 -9.45 -13.36
C THR A 164 -17.13 -9.77 -14.85
N SER A 165 -17.84 -10.81 -15.28
CA SER A 165 -17.99 -11.13 -16.71
C SER A 165 -18.78 -10.08 -17.50
N ARG A 166 -19.45 -9.14 -16.83
CA ARG A 166 -20.25 -8.07 -17.46
C ARG A 166 -19.48 -6.76 -17.59
N GLY A 167 -18.20 -6.84 -17.92
CA GLY A 167 -17.32 -5.67 -18.02
C GLY A 167 -17.47 -4.90 -19.31
N ARG A 168 -17.44 -3.57 -19.24
CA ARG A 168 -17.22 -2.72 -20.43
C ARG A 168 -15.82 -2.14 -20.41
N VAL A 169 -15.06 -2.41 -21.46
CA VAL A 169 -13.74 -1.84 -21.68
C VAL A 169 -13.80 -1.00 -22.96
N SER A 170 -13.51 0.29 -22.86
CA SER A 170 -13.41 1.18 -24.02
C SER A 170 -12.05 1.86 -24.06
N GLY A 171 -11.35 1.71 -25.18
CA GLY A 171 -10.03 2.30 -25.39
C GLY A 171 -9.80 2.60 -26.86
N LYS A 172 -9.19 3.75 -27.15
CA LYS A 172 -8.79 4.14 -28.49
C LYS A 172 -7.29 3.87 -28.63
N LYS A 173 -6.93 2.64 -29.04
CA LYS A 173 -5.57 2.12 -29.34
C LYS A 173 -4.49 2.50 -28.32
N LEU A 174 -4.08 1.53 -27.48
CA LEU A 174 -3.03 1.71 -26.48
C LEU A 174 -1.70 1.19 -27.02
N LEU A 175 -1.02 2.00 -27.83
CA LEU A 175 0.37 1.72 -28.20
C LEU A 175 1.25 2.94 -27.92
N THR A 176 1.96 2.92 -26.79
CA THR A 176 3.42 3.11 -26.87
C THR A 176 4.12 2.45 -25.68
N THR A 177 4.92 1.45 -26.01
CA THR A 177 6.08 0.97 -25.29
C THR A 177 7.02 2.13 -24.92
N ALA A 178 6.88 2.67 -23.71
CA ALA A 178 7.97 3.34 -23.04
C ALA A 178 8.43 2.45 -21.89
N LEU A 179 9.44 1.62 -22.15
CA LEU A 179 10.25 0.97 -21.12
C LEU A 179 10.97 2.06 -20.31
N ALA A 180 10.28 2.60 -19.32
CA ALA A 180 10.88 3.17 -18.13
C ALA A 180 9.86 2.93 -17.01
N ASP A 181 10.33 2.43 -15.86
CA ASP A 181 9.64 2.63 -14.59
C ASP A 181 8.48 1.66 -14.19
N GLY A 182 8.55 0.40 -14.63
CA GLY A 182 8.04 -0.73 -13.84
C GLY A 182 6.52 -1.05 -13.93
N HIS A 183 6.00 -1.01 -15.16
CA HIS A 183 4.81 -1.62 -15.84
C HIS A 183 3.83 -2.53 -15.04
N ILE A 184 2.52 -2.56 -15.34
CA ILE A 184 1.87 -3.02 -16.60
C ILE A 184 0.84 -2.02 -17.15
N ASP A 185 0.99 -1.61 -18.41
CA ASP A 185 -0.12 -1.15 -19.26
C ASP A 185 -0.73 -2.35 -19.98
N VAL A 186 -2.04 -2.57 -19.79
CA VAL A 186 -2.81 -3.62 -20.47
C VAL A 186 -3.47 -3.00 -21.71
N GLU A 187 -3.13 -3.48 -22.91
CA GLU A 187 -4.01 -3.36 -24.07
C GLU A 187 -4.94 -4.58 -24.07
N ILE A 188 -6.24 -4.35 -23.85
CA ILE A 188 -7.28 -5.38 -23.89
C ILE A 188 -7.99 -5.25 -25.23
N GLU A 189 -7.76 -6.20 -26.14
CA GLU A 189 -8.61 -6.40 -27.31
C GLU A 189 -9.85 -7.19 -26.88
N GLY A 190 -10.98 -6.51 -26.75
CA GLY A 190 -12.29 -7.16 -26.67
C GLY A 190 -12.75 -7.50 -28.09
N VAL A 191 -12.97 -8.78 -28.37
CA VAL A 191 -13.71 -9.22 -29.56
C VAL A 191 -15.12 -9.60 -29.10
N GLU A 192 -16.08 -8.71 -29.37
CA GLU A 192 -17.52 -8.98 -29.48
C GLU A 192 -17.83 -8.82 -30.98
N GLU A 193 -18.59 -9.64 -31.70
CA GLU A 193 -19.52 -10.74 -31.43
C GLU A 193 -19.73 -11.45 -32.78
N SER A 194 -20.01 -12.74 -32.77
CA SER A 194 -20.93 -13.39 -33.73
C SER A 194 -21.45 -14.69 -33.17
#